data_AF-A0A3N6HJG6-F1
#
_entry.id   AF-A0A3N6HJG6-F1
#
_cell.length_a   1.000
_cell.length_b   1.000
_cell.length_c   1.000
_cell.angle_alpha   90.00
_cell.angle_beta   90.00
_cell.angle_gamma   90.00
#
_symmetry.space_group_name_H-M   'P 1'
#
loop_
_entity.id
_entity.type
_entity.pdbx_description
1 polymer ?
#
loop_
_entity_poly.entity_id
_entity_poly.type
_entity_poly.pdbx_seq_one_letter_code
_entity_poly.pdbx_strand_id
1 'polypeptide(L)'
;MVYGEGFAEQVRTVAKKGVDAAFDAAGKGSLSALVELTGSPERVVAIADHRAAEHGVRFVFAGPDAIRERLEQAAALVESGDLGLSVARTSRCPRRPMLTGRVRAAVYAAS
;
A
#
# COMPACT_ATOMS: atom_id res chain seq x y z
N MET A 1 -2.63 -4.51 18.41
CA MET A 1 -2.55 -4.42 16.93
C MET A 1 -3.18 -3.10 16.51
N VAL A 2 -2.55 -2.33 15.62
CA VAL A 2 -2.79 -0.88 15.43
C VAL A 2 -3.92 -0.53 14.43
N TYR A 3 -4.58 -1.52 13.83
CA TYR A 3 -5.57 -1.28 12.74
C TYR A 3 -6.95 -1.90 12.99
N GLY A 4 -7.25 -2.22 14.26
CA GLY A 4 -8.51 -2.84 14.68
C GLY A 4 -9.39 -1.88 15.49
N GLU A 5 -10.10 -2.43 16.49
CA GLU A 5 -10.99 -1.67 17.39
C GLU A 5 -10.31 -0.41 17.94
N GLY A 6 -11.03 0.72 17.88
CA GLY A 6 -10.55 2.03 18.31
C GLY A 6 -9.68 2.81 17.31
N PHE A 7 -9.32 2.22 16.16
CA PHE A 7 -8.54 2.92 15.13
C PHE A 7 -9.24 4.19 14.61
N ALA A 8 -10.53 4.11 14.28
CA ALA A 8 -11.29 5.26 13.78
C ALA A 8 -11.35 6.41 14.80
N GLU A 9 -11.49 6.09 16.08
CA GLU A 9 -11.51 7.07 17.16
C GLU A 9 -10.15 7.77 17.29
N GLN A 10 -9.04 7.01 17.24
CA GLN A 10 -7.69 7.57 17.24
C GLN A 10 -7.48 8.52 16.06
N VAL A 11 -7.91 8.13 14.85
CA VAL A 11 -7.79 9.01 13.67
C VAL A 11 -8.59 10.30 13.86
N ARG A 12 -9.82 10.24 14.40
CA ARG A 12 -10.64 11.44 14.65
C ARG A 12 -10.00 12.41 15.64
N THR A 13 -9.21 11.93 16.61
CA THR A 13 -8.49 12.83 17.53
C THR A 13 -7.48 13.73 16.81
N VAL A 14 -6.88 13.23 15.74
CA VAL A 14 -5.87 13.93 14.94
C VAL A 14 -6.54 14.70 13.79
N ALA A 15 -7.44 14.05 13.06
CA ALA A 15 -8.17 14.59 11.92
C ALA A 15 -9.48 15.27 12.35
N LYS A 16 -9.37 16.38 13.10
CA LYS A 16 -10.53 17.11 13.64
C LYS A 16 -11.51 17.63 12.58
N LYS A 17 -11.05 17.78 11.33
CA LYS A 17 -11.86 18.24 10.18
C LYS A 17 -12.45 17.09 9.37
N GLY A 18 -12.21 15.84 9.77
CA GLY A 18 -12.54 14.65 8.99
C GLY A 18 -11.42 14.21 8.05
N VAL A 19 -11.68 13.14 7.31
CA VAL A 19 -10.75 12.52 6.36
C VAL A 19 -11.36 12.58 4.96
N ASP A 20 -10.70 13.27 4.02
CA ASP A 20 -11.21 13.44 2.66
C ASP A 20 -11.07 12.17 1.80
N ALA A 21 -9.99 11.42 2.00
CA ALA A 21 -9.71 10.16 1.31
C ALA A 21 -8.80 9.26 2.16
N ALA A 22 -8.86 7.95 1.91
CA ALA A 22 -8.05 6.97 2.61
C ALA A 22 -7.35 6.00 1.63
N PHE A 23 -6.14 5.59 2.01
CA PHE A 23 -5.32 4.65 1.25
C PHE A 23 -4.90 3.47 2.13
N ASP A 24 -5.36 2.26 1.81
CA ASP A 24 -4.93 1.04 2.49
C ASP A 24 -3.72 0.38 1.77
N ALA A 25 -2.56 0.53 2.40
CA ALA A 25 -1.33 -0.16 2.06
C ALA A 25 -0.97 -1.29 3.03
N ALA A 26 -1.79 -1.53 4.07
CA ALA A 26 -1.51 -2.51 5.11
C ALA A 26 -2.21 -3.85 4.86
N GLY A 27 -3.46 -3.83 4.39
CA GLY A 27 -4.25 -5.04 4.14
C GLY A 27 -4.52 -5.84 5.42
N LYS A 28 -4.71 -5.14 6.55
CA LYS A 28 -4.88 -5.72 7.89
C LYS A 28 -6.30 -5.56 8.44
N GLY A 29 -7.31 -5.49 7.57
CA GLY A 29 -8.72 -5.43 7.96
C GLY A 29 -9.22 -4.05 8.40
N SER A 30 -8.56 -2.97 7.97
CA SER A 30 -8.93 -1.59 8.31
C SER A 30 -10.03 -1.00 7.41
N LEU A 31 -10.40 -1.67 6.31
CA LEU A 31 -11.27 -1.09 5.27
C LEU A 31 -12.61 -0.59 5.79
N SER A 32 -13.28 -1.35 6.66
CA SER A 32 -14.55 -0.93 7.28
C SER A 32 -14.41 0.39 8.05
N ALA A 33 -13.34 0.53 8.83
CA ALA A 33 -13.06 1.76 9.58
C ALA A 33 -12.67 2.93 8.67
N LEU A 34 -11.95 2.67 7.56
CA LEU A 34 -11.60 3.70 6.58
C LEU A 34 -12.83 4.23 5.84
N VAL A 35 -13.79 3.36 5.52
CA VAL A 35 -15.08 3.76 4.94
C VAL A 35 -15.87 4.61 5.94
N GLU A 36 -15.91 4.21 7.21
CA GLU A 36 -16.55 4.99 8.28
C GLU A 36 -15.92 6.39 8.45
N LEU A 37 -14.59 6.49 8.37
CA LEU A 37 -13.85 7.74 8.51
C LEU A 37 -14.08 8.72 7.35
N THR A 38 -14.17 8.20 6.13
CA THR A 38 -14.33 9.00 4.90
C THR A 38 -15.79 9.24 4.52
N GLY A 39 -16.70 8.44 5.09
CA GLY A 39 -18.13 8.45 4.84
C GLY A 39 -18.56 7.78 3.54
N SER A 40 -17.63 7.25 2.74
CA SER A 40 -17.93 6.65 1.43
C SER A 40 -16.80 5.74 0.95
N PRO A 41 -17.09 4.53 0.45
CA PRO A 41 -16.07 3.62 -0.06
C PRO A 41 -15.41 4.12 -1.36
N GLU A 42 -16.04 5.04 -2.09
CA GLU A 42 -15.48 5.69 -3.28
C GLU A 42 -14.28 6.60 -2.95
N ARG A 43 -14.15 7.02 -1.68
CA ARG A 43 -13.03 7.81 -1.16
C ARG A 43 -11.91 6.95 -0.59
N VAL A 44 -12.02 5.63 -0.71
CA VAL A 44 -11.03 4.68 -0.22
C VAL A 44 -10.43 3.92 -1.40
N VAL A 45 -9.12 3.76 -1.41
CA VAL A 45 -8.42 2.89 -2.36
C VAL A 45 -7.49 1.94 -1.60
N ALA A 46 -7.37 0.69 -2.07
CA ALA A 46 -6.57 -0.34 -1.43
C ALA A 46 -5.63 -1.00 -2.43
N ILE A 47 -4.39 -1.28 -2.01
CA ILE A 47 -3.40 -2.03 -2.81
C ILE A 47 -3.00 -3.36 -2.14
N ALA A 48 -3.28 -3.51 -0.84
CA ALA A 48 -2.84 -4.65 -0.04
C ALA A 48 -3.95 -5.69 0.19
N ASP A 49 -5.20 -5.25 0.34
CA ASP A 49 -6.34 -6.15 0.54
C ASP A 49 -7.06 -6.46 -0.78
N HIS A 50 -6.81 -7.65 -1.33
CA HIS A 50 -7.48 -8.15 -2.55
C HIS A 50 -8.99 -8.32 -2.39
N ARG A 51 -9.50 -8.33 -1.15
CA ARG A 51 -10.94 -8.42 -0.83
C ARG A 51 -11.61 -7.06 -0.73
N ALA A 52 -10.93 -5.97 -1.08
CA ALA A 52 -11.47 -4.61 -0.95
C ALA A 52 -12.84 -4.41 -1.62
N ALA A 53 -13.11 -5.11 -2.72
CA ALA A 53 -14.40 -5.07 -3.40
C ALA A 53 -15.57 -5.53 -2.50
N GLU A 54 -15.33 -6.42 -1.53
CA GLU A 54 -16.35 -6.85 -0.55
C GLU A 54 -16.81 -5.70 0.36
N HIS A 55 -15.98 -4.65 0.50
CA HIS A 55 -16.27 -3.44 1.24
C HIS A 55 -16.76 -2.28 0.33
N GLY A 56 -17.00 -2.54 -0.96
CA GLY A 56 -17.27 -1.51 -1.97
C GLY A 56 -16.05 -0.65 -2.32
N VAL A 57 -14.89 -0.97 -1.76
CA VAL A 57 -13.64 -0.20 -1.93
C VAL A 57 -12.94 -0.62 -3.20
N ARG A 58 -12.36 0.35 -3.92
CA ARG A 58 -11.59 0.07 -5.13
C ARG A 58 -10.24 -0.56 -4.79
N PHE A 59 -10.04 -1.80 -5.22
CA PHE A 59 -8.71 -2.40 -5.28
C PHE A 59 -7.95 -1.83 -6.49
N VAL A 60 -6.74 -1.37 -6.27
CA VAL A 60 -5.86 -0.79 -7.28
C VAL A 60 -4.66 -1.70 -7.47
N PHE A 61 -4.41 -2.08 -8.72
CA PHE A 61 -3.17 -2.73 -9.12
C PHE A 61 -2.66 -2.08 -10.40
N ALA A 62 -1.35 -2.10 -10.59
CA ALA A 62 -0.74 -1.68 -11.85
C ALA A 62 -0.55 -2.91 -12.75
N GLY A 63 -1.14 -2.87 -13.95
CA GLY A 63 -0.85 -3.83 -15.00
C GLY A 63 0.56 -3.63 -15.59
N PRO A 64 1.11 -4.64 -16.27
CA PRO A 64 2.46 -4.60 -16.83
C PRO A 64 2.67 -3.47 -17.84
N ASP A 65 1.63 -3.04 -18.56
CA ASP A 65 1.75 -1.97 -19.56
C ASP A 65 1.90 -0.59 -18.92
N ALA A 66 1.29 -0.38 -17.74
CA ALA A 66 1.32 0.90 -17.04
C ALA A 66 2.54 1.06 -16.12
N ILE A 67 3.20 -0.03 -15.72
CA ILE A 67 4.27 0.04 -14.70
C ILE A 67 5.48 0.83 -15.18
N ARG A 68 5.83 0.72 -16.47
CA ARG A 68 6.99 1.43 -17.05
C ARG A 68 6.82 2.94 -16.94
N GLU A 69 5.74 3.46 -17.50
CA GLU A 69 5.44 4.90 -17.51
C GLU A 69 5.36 5.45 -16.08
N ARG A 70 4.74 4.70 -15.16
CA ARG A 70 4.63 5.10 -13.74
C ARG A 70 5.98 5.15 -13.04
N LEU A 71 6.88 4.20 -13.34
CA LEU A 71 8.24 4.21 -12.80
C LEU A 71 9.07 5.36 -13.38
N GLU A 72 8.90 5.68 -14.65
CA GLU A 72 9.55 6.84 -15.30
C GLU A 72 9.08 8.15 -14.67
N GLN A 73 7.78 8.31 -14.42
CA GLN A 73 7.22 9.46 -13.70
C GLN A 73 7.78 9.56 -12.28
N ALA A 74 7.82 8.45 -11.54
CA ALA A 74 8.39 8.43 -10.19
C ALA A 74 9.88 8.78 -10.20
N ALA A 75 10.66 8.30 -11.18
CA ALA A 75 12.06 8.64 -11.33
C ALA A 75 12.26 10.14 -11.58
N ALA A 76 11.46 10.76 -12.45
CA ALA A 76 11.51 12.20 -12.69
C ALA A 76 11.21 13.03 -11.42
N LEU A 77 10.28 12.58 -10.56
CA LEU A 77 10.00 13.22 -9.27
C LEU A 77 11.20 13.09 -8.30
N VAL A 78 11.92 11.97 -8.34
CA VAL A 78 13.14 11.81 -7.54
C VAL A 78 14.26 12.71 -8.06
N GLU A 79 14.43 12.79 -9.38
CA GLU A 79 15.45 13.63 -10.02
C GLU A 79 15.24 15.13 -9.76
N SER A 80 13.99 15.59 -9.79
CA SER A 80 13.63 16.98 -9.48
C SER A 80 13.71 17.31 -7.98
N GLY A 81 13.77 16.30 -7.11
CA GLY A 81 13.76 16.47 -5.66
C GLY A 81 12.36 16.60 -5.05
N ASP A 82 11.31 16.50 -5.86
CA ASP A 82 9.90 16.53 -5.40
C ASP A 82 9.49 15.23 -4.67
N LEU A 83 10.22 14.13 -4.89
CA LEU A 83 10.06 12.86 -4.18
C LEU A 83 11.37 12.41 -3.52
N GLY A 84 11.40 12.42 -2.18
CA GLY A 84 12.50 11.84 -1.40
C GLY A 84 12.30 10.35 -1.11
N LEU A 85 13.30 9.52 -1.44
CA LEU A 85 13.30 8.09 -1.11
C LEU A 85 14.36 7.77 -0.06
N SER A 86 13.90 7.35 1.14
CA SER A 86 14.77 6.98 2.25
C SER A 86 14.98 5.47 2.31
N VAL A 87 16.23 5.02 2.17
CA VAL A 87 16.59 3.60 2.34
C VAL A 87 16.78 3.32 3.84
N ALA A 88 15.83 2.60 4.44
CA ALA A 88 15.89 2.29 5.86
C ALA A 88 17.04 1.32 6.20
N ARG A 89 17.27 0.30 5.37
CA ARG A 89 18.33 -0.72 5.55
C ARG A 89 18.76 -1.30 4.21
N THR A 90 20.03 -1.68 4.13
CA THR A 90 20.59 -2.47 3.03
C THR A 90 21.11 -3.80 3.57
N SER A 91 20.78 -4.90 2.90
CA SER A 91 21.29 -6.23 3.24
C SER A 91 22.13 -6.75 2.07
N ARG A 92 23.24 -7.44 2.37
CA ARG A 92 23.99 -8.15 1.33
C ARG A 92 23.17 -9.35 0.88
N CYS A 93 22.87 -9.44 -0.41
CA CYS A 93 22.33 -10.66 -0.99
C CYS A 93 23.46 -11.71 -1.05
N PRO A 94 23.36 -12.87 -0.36
CA PRO A 94 24.34 -13.93 -0.50
C PRO A 94 24.32 -14.44 -1.94
N ARG A 95 25.51 -14.61 -2.53
CA ARG A 95 25.67 -15.05 -3.91
C ARG A 95 25.14 -16.50 -4.04
N ARG A 96 23.91 -16.66 -4.52
CA ARG A 96 23.37 -17.97 -4.94
C ARG A 96 23.71 -18.22 -6.40
N PRO A 97 24.14 -19.44 -6.79
CA PRO A 97 24.26 -19.79 -8.21
C PRO A 97 22.89 -19.64 -8.87
N MET A 98 22.89 -19.09 -10.08
CA MET A 98 21.70 -18.89 -10.90
C MET A 98 21.08 -20.26 -11.23
N LEU A 99 19.95 -20.58 -10.59
CA LEU A 99 19.20 -21.82 -10.86
C LEU A 99 18.50 -21.67 -12.22
N THR A 100 18.95 -22.41 -13.24
CA THR A 100 18.34 -22.49 -14.57
C THR A 100 17.08 -23.36 -14.63
N GLY A 101 16.40 -23.58 -13.50
CA GLY A 101 15.16 -24.36 -13.39
C GLY A 101 13.99 -23.54 -12.85
N ARG A 102 12.75 -24.00 -13.08
CA ARG A 102 11.48 -23.34 -12.67
C ARG A 102 11.61 -22.73 -11.26
N VAL A 103 11.53 -21.40 -11.20
CA VAL A 103 11.50 -20.65 -9.94
C VAL A 103 10.15 -20.89 -9.26
N ARG A 104 10.14 -21.60 -8.13
CA ARG A 104 9.03 -21.51 -7.17
C ARG A 104 9.34 -20.30 -6.28
N ALA A 105 8.61 -19.20 -6.48
CA ALA A 105 8.70 -18.06 -5.59
C ALA A 105 8.11 -18.44 -4.23
N ALA A 106 8.91 -18.38 -3.17
CA ALA A 106 8.44 -18.37 -1.79
C ALA A 106 8.42 -16.91 -1.33
N VAL A 107 7.25 -16.30 -1.31
CA VAL A 107 7.04 -14.98 -0.71
C VAL A 107 7.01 -15.20 0.80
N TYR A 108 8.09 -14.84 1.49
CA TYR A 108 8.12 -14.82 2.95
C TYR A 108 7.39 -13.56 3.43
N ALA A 109 6.20 -13.73 4.02
CA ALA A 109 5.55 -12.69 4.80
C ALA A 109 6.27 -12.57 6.16
N ALA A 110 6.89 -11.43 6.43
CA ALA A 110 7.37 -11.13 7.77
C ALA A 110 6.15 -10.95 8.70
N SER A 111 6.12 -11.72 9.80
CA SER A 111 5.12 -11.66 10.87
C SER A 111 5.26 -10.40 11.72
#